data_AF-A0A941YE80-F1
#
_entry.id   AF-A0A941YE80-F1
#
_cell.length_a   1.000
_cell.length_b   1.000
_cell.length_c   1.000
_cell.angle_alpha   90.00
_cell.angle_beta   90.00
_cell.angle_gamma   90.00
#
_symmetry.space_group_name_H-M   'P 1'
#
loop_
_entity.id
_entity.type
_entity.pdbx_description
1 polymer ?
#
loop_
_entity_poly.entity_id
_entity_poly.type
_entity_poly.pdbx_seq_one_letter_code
_entity_poly.pdbx_strand_id
1 'polypeptide(L)'
;MIRAGSANPILRDLLAKHPDVAEVIDTNCLGIEFVTNRHRFVQPSGAKVELGGVVELMDNNPLVCADSAWVPSPGGALTTLGLGPILEAGLVVEPPAVLLSFEDDEANIVRALTTTGYSGGITFNCENHDLGTVRGAYLIAKIINPASFDEIDDIFDERYGRSFFMRREEEKAWERPLVEGKPWACYRLELTPGEDTSLLAIHVMADIHGKAGEGQFIHTMNVMCGFEESLGLV
;
A
#
# COMPACT_ATOMS: atom_id res chain seq x y z
N MET A 1 1.17 11.50 22.79
CA MET A 1 1.04 10.26 23.59
C MET A 1 -0.38 9.73 23.62
N ILE A 2 -0.57 8.49 23.17
CA ILE A 2 -1.84 7.75 23.07
C ILE A 2 -1.75 6.39 23.78
N ARG A 3 -2.90 5.73 23.97
CA ARG A 3 -2.99 4.32 24.37
C ARG A 3 -3.40 3.52 23.13
N ALA A 4 -2.72 2.44 22.79
CA ALA A 4 -3.00 1.70 21.56
C ALA A 4 -2.78 0.20 21.74
N GLY A 5 -3.47 -0.66 20.99
CA GLY A 5 -3.38 -2.10 21.14
C GLY A 5 -3.71 -2.84 19.85
N SER A 6 -3.21 -4.07 19.77
CA SER A 6 -3.53 -5.02 18.71
C SER A 6 -3.51 -6.45 19.24
N ALA A 7 -4.36 -7.30 18.66
CA ALA A 7 -4.30 -8.76 18.80
C ALA A 7 -3.25 -9.39 17.87
N ASN A 8 -2.76 -8.66 16.86
CA ASN A 8 -1.62 -9.08 16.07
C ASN A 8 -0.32 -8.85 16.88
N PRO A 9 0.49 -9.90 17.13
CA PRO A 9 1.69 -9.78 17.97
C PRO A 9 2.76 -8.86 17.36
N ILE A 10 2.91 -8.82 16.03
CA ILE A 10 3.88 -7.96 15.36
C ILE A 10 3.45 -6.49 15.48
N LEU A 11 2.17 -6.19 15.26
CA LEU A 11 1.64 -4.83 15.50
C LEU A 11 1.80 -4.43 16.97
N ARG A 12 1.52 -5.33 17.90
CA ARG A 12 1.70 -5.08 19.33
C ARG A 12 3.15 -4.73 19.65
N ASP A 13 4.11 -5.44 19.07
CA ASP A 13 5.54 -5.17 19.25
C ASP A 13 5.96 -3.84 18.63
N LEU A 14 5.41 -3.45 17.48
CA LEU A 14 5.63 -2.14 16.87
C LEU A 14 5.06 -1.02 17.73
N LEU A 15 3.82 -1.16 18.22
CA LEU A 15 3.18 -0.22 19.13
C LEU A 15 3.97 -0.04 20.44
N ALA A 16 4.53 -1.12 20.99
CA ALA A 16 5.36 -1.06 22.20
C ALA A 16 6.65 -0.25 22.02
N LYS A 17 7.15 -0.14 20.79
CA LYS A 17 8.34 0.63 20.44
C LYS A 17 8.02 2.03 19.93
N HIS A 18 6.74 2.30 19.65
CA HIS A 18 6.30 3.56 19.05
C HIS A 18 6.47 4.73 20.04
N PRO A 19 7.23 5.78 19.71
CA PRO A 19 7.57 6.86 20.64
C PRO A 19 6.38 7.58 21.29
N ASP A 20 5.27 7.67 20.55
CA ASP A 20 4.05 8.34 21.01
C ASP A 20 2.97 7.40 21.56
N VAL A 21 3.26 6.10 21.71
CA VAL A 21 2.37 5.17 22.42
C VAL A 21 2.86 5.06 23.86
N ALA A 22 2.06 5.60 24.79
CA ALA A 22 2.40 5.59 26.22
C ALA A 22 2.05 4.26 26.90
N GLU A 23 1.07 3.54 26.37
CA GLU A 23 0.59 2.28 26.94
C GLU A 23 0.08 1.39 25.81
N VAL A 24 0.54 0.13 25.81
CA VAL A 24 -0.01 -0.91 24.95
C VAL A 24 -1.18 -1.60 25.67
N ILE A 25 -2.39 -1.43 25.16
CA ILE A 25 -3.61 -1.99 25.76
C ILE A 25 -3.93 -3.38 25.20
N ASP A 26 -4.60 -4.20 26.00
CA ASP A 26 -5.13 -5.48 25.54
C ASP A 26 -6.41 -5.27 24.74
N THR A 27 -6.49 -5.89 23.56
CA THR A 27 -7.64 -5.84 22.66
C THR A 27 -7.72 -7.12 21.84
N ASN A 28 -8.90 -7.39 21.28
CA ASN A 28 -9.13 -8.45 20.30
C ASN A 28 -9.10 -7.93 18.84
N CYS A 29 -8.77 -6.65 18.63
CA CYS A 29 -8.69 -6.06 17.29
C CYS A 29 -7.46 -6.58 16.52
N LEU A 30 -7.66 -7.23 15.36
CA LEU A 30 -6.55 -7.67 14.50
C LEU A 30 -5.77 -6.51 13.86
N GLY A 31 -6.39 -5.33 13.75
CA GLY A 31 -5.72 -4.08 13.35
C GLY A 31 -5.21 -3.33 14.57
N ILE A 32 -5.46 -2.02 14.65
CA ILE A 32 -5.08 -1.17 15.80
C ILE A 32 -6.34 -0.56 16.42
N GLU A 33 -6.52 -0.77 17.71
CA GLU A 33 -7.43 0.00 18.57
C GLU A 33 -6.63 1.06 19.30
N PHE A 34 -7.07 2.32 19.32
CA PHE A 34 -6.34 3.37 20.02
C PHE A 34 -7.22 4.48 20.57
N VAL A 35 -6.74 5.11 21.64
CA VAL A 35 -7.43 6.18 22.37
C VAL A 35 -6.56 7.43 22.38
N THR A 36 -7.12 8.50 21.81
CA THR A 36 -6.63 9.88 21.87
C THR A 36 -7.52 10.66 22.84
N ASN A 37 -8.23 11.69 22.36
CA ASN A 37 -9.44 12.23 22.98
C ASN A 37 -10.71 11.45 22.56
N ARG A 38 -10.58 10.56 21.57
CA ARG A 38 -11.62 9.69 21.03
C ARG A 38 -11.12 8.26 20.93
N HIS A 39 -12.05 7.31 20.90
CA HIS A 39 -11.78 5.91 20.67
C HIS A 39 -11.82 5.62 19.16
N ARG A 40 -10.74 5.08 18.60
CA ARG A 40 -10.53 4.99 17.15
C ARG A 40 -9.93 3.65 16.73
N PHE A 41 -10.07 3.31 15.46
CA PHE A 41 -9.64 2.03 14.90
C PHE A 41 -8.96 2.16 13.54
N VAL A 42 -7.86 1.42 13.35
CA VAL A 42 -7.35 1.04 12.03
C VAL A 42 -7.67 -0.43 11.81
N GLN A 43 -8.49 -0.76 10.82
CA GLN A 43 -9.05 -2.09 10.61
C GLN A 43 -8.44 -2.78 9.37
N PRO A 44 -8.43 -4.13 9.31
CA PRO A 44 -8.02 -4.85 8.10
C PRO A 44 -9.04 -4.70 6.95
N SER A 45 -8.62 -5.09 5.74
CA SER A 45 -9.36 -4.91 4.47
C SER A 45 -10.76 -5.52 4.41
N GLY A 46 -11.09 -6.49 5.28
CA GLY A 46 -12.43 -7.09 5.37
C GLY A 46 -13.44 -6.28 6.19
N ALA A 47 -13.02 -5.18 6.83
CA ALA A 47 -13.89 -4.40 7.70
C ALA A 47 -14.95 -3.61 6.92
N LYS A 48 -16.14 -3.47 7.51
CA LYS A 48 -17.25 -2.65 6.97
C LYS A 48 -17.06 -1.16 7.30
N VAL A 49 -15.92 -0.60 6.90
CA VAL A 49 -15.55 0.81 7.04
C VAL A 49 -15.37 1.39 5.65
N GLU A 50 -15.95 2.55 5.35
CA GLU A 50 -15.83 3.16 4.02
C GLU A 50 -14.43 3.74 3.79
N LEU A 51 -13.97 4.58 4.73
CA LEU A 51 -12.68 5.26 4.61
C LEU A 51 -11.52 4.27 4.78
N GLY A 52 -10.62 4.22 3.80
CA GLY A 52 -9.41 3.42 3.86
C GLY A 52 -8.75 3.28 2.49
N GLY A 53 -7.59 2.64 2.45
CA GLY A 53 -6.74 2.57 1.27
C GLY A 53 -5.26 2.70 1.60
N VAL A 54 -4.47 3.06 0.59
CA VAL A 54 -3.03 3.27 0.75
C VAL A 54 -2.76 4.76 0.96
N VAL A 55 -2.17 5.13 2.11
CA VAL A 55 -1.94 6.52 2.52
C VAL A 55 -1.31 7.38 1.41
N GLU A 56 -0.35 6.85 0.65
CA GLU A 56 0.33 7.58 -0.44
C GLU A 56 -0.59 8.05 -1.57
N LEU A 57 -1.78 7.45 -1.69
CA LEU A 57 -2.75 7.71 -2.74
C LEU A 57 -4.08 8.24 -2.18
N MET A 58 -4.11 8.57 -0.89
CA MET A 58 -5.31 9.07 -0.23
C MET A 58 -5.15 10.54 0.14
N ASP A 59 -6.27 11.25 0.21
CA ASP A 59 -6.33 12.49 0.97
C ASP A 59 -6.22 12.16 2.46
N ASN A 60 -5.24 12.77 3.14
CA ASN A 60 -5.01 12.58 4.56
C ASN A 60 -6.05 13.32 5.43
N ASN A 61 -6.72 14.35 4.90
CA ASN A 61 -7.63 15.18 5.70
C ASN A 61 -8.83 14.39 6.27
N PRO A 62 -9.53 13.53 5.50
CA PRO A 62 -10.56 12.65 6.05
C PRO A 62 -10.03 11.68 7.13
N LEU A 63 -8.80 11.15 6.96
CA LEU A 63 -8.19 10.20 7.90
C LEU A 63 -7.96 10.83 9.27
N VAL A 64 -7.43 12.05 9.34
CA VAL A 64 -7.19 12.78 10.59
C VAL A 64 -8.47 12.90 11.42
N CYS A 65 -9.61 13.10 10.76
CA CYS A 65 -10.91 13.29 11.41
C CYS A 65 -11.64 11.99 11.77
N ALA A 66 -11.33 10.87 11.13
CA ALA A 66 -12.14 9.65 11.20
C ALA A 66 -11.96 8.84 12.49
N ASP A 67 -13.03 8.24 13.00
CA ASP A 67 -12.95 7.30 14.13
C ASP A 67 -12.57 5.88 13.67
N SER A 68 -12.67 5.59 12.38
CA SER A 68 -12.26 4.31 11.81
C SER A 68 -11.74 4.49 10.40
N ALA A 69 -10.66 3.78 10.07
CA ALA A 69 -10.17 3.60 8.72
C ALA A 69 -9.81 2.13 8.49
N TRP A 70 -9.69 1.69 7.24
CA TRP A 70 -9.18 0.36 6.91
C TRP A 70 -7.90 0.43 6.07
N VAL A 71 -7.09 -0.62 6.21
CA VAL A 71 -5.84 -0.82 5.46
C VAL A 71 -6.02 -2.00 4.49
N PRO A 72 -5.58 -1.89 3.23
CA PRO A 72 -5.63 -2.98 2.27
C PRO A 72 -4.92 -4.25 2.71
N SER A 73 -5.33 -5.39 2.16
CA SER A 73 -4.55 -6.62 2.23
C SER A 73 -3.21 -6.42 1.50
N PRO A 74 -2.19 -7.27 1.72
CA PRO A 74 -0.91 -7.14 1.04
C PRO A 74 -1.05 -7.03 -0.50
N GLY A 75 -1.91 -7.84 -1.11
CA GLY A 75 -2.19 -7.81 -2.54
C GLY A 75 -2.89 -6.52 -2.95
N GLY A 76 -3.87 -6.06 -2.17
CA GLY A 76 -4.53 -4.78 -2.39
C GLY A 76 -3.57 -3.60 -2.29
N ALA A 77 -2.66 -3.60 -1.31
CA ALA A 77 -1.67 -2.56 -1.12
C ALA A 77 -0.68 -2.51 -2.28
N LEU A 78 -0.04 -3.63 -2.63
CA LEU A 78 0.95 -3.69 -3.72
C LEU A 78 0.33 -3.34 -5.07
N THR A 79 -0.87 -3.83 -5.35
CA THR A 79 -1.58 -3.55 -6.60
C THR A 79 -1.96 -2.07 -6.69
N THR A 80 -2.44 -1.48 -5.60
CA THR A 80 -2.82 -0.06 -5.55
C THR A 80 -1.58 0.84 -5.64
N LEU A 81 -0.47 0.46 -4.99
CA LEU A 81 0.81 1.18 -5.11
C LEU A 81 1.41 1.12 -6.52
N GLY A 82 1.20 0.04 -7.25
CA GLY A 82 1.69 -0.05 -8.62
C GLY A 82 0.80 0.66 -9.62
N LEU A 83 -0.51 0.39 -9.60
CA LEU A 83 -1.45 0.90 -10.61
C LEU A 83 -2.02 2.27 -10.26
N GLY A 84 -2.04 2.67 -8.99
CA GLY A 84 -2.72 3.89 -8.53
C GLY A 84 -2.37 5.15 -9.33
N PRO A 85 -1.08 5.47 -9.54
CA PRO A 85 -0.70 6.67 -10.30
C PRO A 85 -1.29 6.71 -11.72
N ILE A 86 -1.23 5.59 -12.45
CA ILE A 86 -1.75 5.53 -13.83
C ILE A 86 -3.27 5.42 -13.91
N LEU A 87 -3.91 4.90 -12.85
CA LEU A 87 -5.37 4.84 -12.72
C LEU A 87 -5.95 6.23 -12.47
N GLU A 88 -5.37 6.99 -11.54
CA GLU A 88 -5.77 8.37 -11.25
C GLU A 88 -5.52 9.31 -12.43
N ALA A 89 -4.45 9.06 -13.20
CA ALA A 89 -4.17 9.78 -14.44
C ALA A 89 -5.10 9.38 -15.61
N GLY A 90 -5.95 8.36 -15.45
CA GLY A 90 -6.90 7.92 -16.47
C GLY A 90 -6.25 7.29 -17.70
N LEU A 91 -5.05 6.72 -17.56
CA LEU A 91 -4.27 6.18 -18.69
C LEU A 91 -4.67 4.76 -19.08
N VAL A 92 -5.26 4.00 -18.18
CA VAL A 92 -5.56 2.57 -18.38
C VAL A 92 -6.76 2.40 -19.31
N VAL A 93 -6.58 1.65 -20.41
CA VAL A 93 -7.60 1.51 -21.46
C VAL A 93 -8.48 0.26 -21.32
N GLU A 94 -8.00 -0.76 -20.61
CA GLU A 94 -8.71 -2.02 -20.37
C GLU A 94 -8.31 -2.60 -18.99
N PRO A 95 -9.05 -3.58 -18.44
CA PRO A 95 -8.74 -4.16 -17.14
C PRO A 95 -7.29 -4.67 -17.05
N PRO A 96 -6.48 -4.21 -16.08
CA PRO A 96 -5.09 -4.63 -15.96
C PRO A 96 -4.99 -6.07 -15.45
N ALA A 97 -3.87 -6.70 -15.77
CA ALA A 97 -3.51 -8.02 -15.23
C ALA A 97 -2.68 -7.85 -13.95
N VAL A 98 -3.04 -8.62 -12.92
CA VAL A 98 -2.41 -8.63 -11.60
C VAL A 98 -1.92 -10.03 -11.31
N LEU A 99 -0.61 -10.20 -11.17
CA LEU A 99 0.03 -11.45 -10.74
C LEU A 99 0.70 -11.23 -9.38
N LEU A 100 0.25 -11.96 -8.36
CA LEU A 100 0.86 -11.92 -7.02
C LEU A 100 1.77 -13.13 -6.77
N SER A 101 2.84 -12.90 -6.00
CA SER A 101 3.75 -13.98 -5.56
C SER A 101 3.22 -14.79 -4.36
N PHE A 102 1.94 -14.61 -4.01
CA PHE A 102 1.29 -15.13 -2.81
C PHE A 102 -0.23 -15.11 -3.00
N GLU A 103 -0.94 -15.94 -2.24
CA GLU A 103 -2.41 -15.93 -2.18
C GLU A 103 -2.97 -14.68 -1.51
N ASP A 104 -3.95 -14.06 -2.18
CA ASP A 104 -4.81 -13.00 -1.63
C ASP A 104 -6.21 -13.11 -2.27
N ASP A 105 -7.17 -12.35 -1.75
CA ASP A 105 -8.53 -12.32 -2.23
C ASP A 105 -8.72 -11.19 -3.25
N GLU A 106 -9.13 -11.55 -4.47
CA GLU A 106 -9.45 -10.61 -5.56
C GLU A 106 -10.40 -9.50 -5.11
N ALA A 107 -11.39 -9.82 -4.27
CA ALA A 107 -12.36 -8.84 -3.79
C ALA A 107 -11.69 -7.74 -2.95
N ASN A 108 -10.66 -8.07 -2.17
CA ASN A 108 -9.88 -7.10 -1.41
C ASN A 108 -9.02 -6.22 -2.32
N ILE A 109 -8.45 -6.81 -3.38
CA ILE A 109 -7.65 -6.07 -4.37
C ILE A 109 -8.53 -5.07 -5.12
N VAL A 110 -9.67 -5.53 -5.64
CA VAL A 110 -10.64 -4.67 -6.33
C VAL A 110 -11.11 -3.55 -5.42
N ARG A 111 -11.46 -3.85 -4.15
CA ARG A 111 -11.83 -2.83 -3.17
C ARG A 111 -10.72 -1.79 -2.97
N ALA A 112 -9.46 -2.21 -2.85
CA ALA A 112 -8.33 -1.29 -2.74
C ALA A 112 -8.21 -0.37 -3.96
N LEU A 113 -8.35 -0.91 -5.17
CA LEU A 113 -8.31 -0.12 -6.39
C LEU A 113 -9.45 0.90 -6.49
N THR A 114 -10.64 0.61 -5.94
CA THR A 114 -11.73 1.60 -5.94
C THR A 114 -11.40 2.90 -5.21
N THR A 115 -10.41 2.89 -4.31
CA THR A 115 -9.95 4.10 -3.60
C THR A 115 -9.28 5.12 -4.53
N THR A 116 -8.81 4.67 -5.70
CA THR A 116 -8.22 5.51 -6.77
C THR A 116 -9.27 6.03 -7.76
N GLY A 117 -10.56 5.74 -7.52
CA GLY A 117 -11.66 6.02 -8.45
C GLY A 117 -11.84 4.97 -9.56
N TYR A 118 -11.02 3.91 -9.58
CA TYR A 118 -11.11 2.86 -10.59
C TYR A 118 -12.26 1.86 -10.32
N SER A 119 -12.97 1.47 -11.38
CA SER A 119 -14.08 0.51 -11.30
C SER A 119 -14.08 -0.56 -12.41
N GLY A 120 -12.99 -0.69 -13.17
CA GLY A 120 -12.93 -1.54 -14.37
C GLY A 120 -12.69 -3.03 -14.14
N GLY A 121 -12.47 -3.46 -12.89
CA GLY A 121 -12.11 -4.86 -12.57
C GLY A 121 -10.66 -5.19 -12.94
N ILE A 122 -10.24 -6.43 -12.72
CA ILE A 122 -8.88 -6.89 -13.02
C ILE A 122 -8.89 -8.31 -13.58
N THR A 123 -7.83 -8.70 -14.29
CA THR A 123 -7.51 -10.13 -14.47
C THR A 123 -6.54 -10.53 -13.36
N PHE A 124 -6.98 -11.39 -12.45
CA PHE A 124 -6.21 -11.75 -11.27
C PHE A 124 -5.67 -13.18 -11.33
N ASN A 125 -4.39 -13.35 -10.99
CA ASN A 125 -3.78 -14.64 -10.74
C ASN A 125 -2.78 -14.54 -9.57
N CYS A 126 -2.55 -15.65 -8.88
CA CYS A 126 -1.51 -15.75 -7.86
C CYS A 126 -0.70 -17.02 -8.08
N GLU A 127 0.60 -16.90 -7.88
CA GLU A 127 1.53 -18.02 -7.83
C GLU A 127 2.29 -17.93 -6.51
N ASN A 128 2.13 -18.93 -5.65
CA ASN A 128 2.84 -18.95 -4.37
C ASN A 128 4.34 -19.21 -4.60
N HIS A 129 5.14 -18.18 -4.38
CA HIS A 129 6.60 -18.26 -4.37
C HIS A 129 7.10 -18.05 -2.94
N ASP A 130 7.97 -18.93 -2.45
CA ASP A 130 8.55 -18.77 -1.11
C ASP A 130 9.61 -17.66 -1.11
N LEU A 131 9.16 -16.45 -0.75
CA LEU A 131 9.99 -15.26 -0.59
C LEU A 131 10.16 -14.87 0.90
N GLY A 132 9.88 -15.78 1.84
CA GLY A 132 9.87 -15.46 3.27
C GLY A 132 8.79 -14.42 3.62
N THR A 133 9.20 -13.29 4.21
CA THR A 133 8.31 -12.17 4.57
C THR A 133 8.01 -11.22 3.41
N VAL A 134 8.76 -11.32 2.32
CA VAL A 134 8.62 -10.44 1.17
C VAL A 134 7.45 -10.89 0.29
N ARG A 135 6.74 -9.91 -0.25
CA ARG A 135 5.56 -10.06 -1.12
C ARG A 135 5.79 -9.25 -2.38
N GLY A 136 5.53 -9.86 -3.53
CA GLY A 136 5.71 -9.24 -4.85
C GLY A 136 4.40 -9.19 -5.63
N ALA A 137 4.26 -8.15 -6.44
CA ALA A 137 3.23 -8.02 -7.45
C ALA A 137 3.89 -7.69 -8.79
N TYR A 138 3.44 -8.36 -9.85
CA TYR A 138 3.76 -8.05 -11.23
C TYR A 138 2.47 -7.65 -11.93
N LEU A 139 2.41 -6.41 -12.38
CA LEU A 139 1.20 -5.76 -12.86
C LEU A 139 1.43 -5.38 -14.32
N ILE A 140 0.46 -5.66 -15.18
CA ILE A 140 0.52 -5.28 -16.59
C ILE A 140 -0.72 -4.45 -16.91
N ALA A 141 -0.49 -3.23 -17.37
CA ALA A 141 -1.55 -2.33 -17.81
C ALA A 141 -1.32 -1.96 -19.28
N LYS A 142 -2.39 -2.04 -20.06
CA LYS A 142 -2.43 -1.38 -21.37
C LYS A 142 -2.82 0.07 -21.14
N ILE A 143 -2.00 0.98 -21.63
CA ILE A 143 -2.14 2.41 -21.42
C ILE A 143 -2.22 3.16 -22.75
N ILE A 144 -2.83 4.34 -22.71
CA ILE A 144 -2.70 5.35 -23.77
C ILE A 144 -1.21 5.57 -24.03
N ASN A 145 -0.80 5.64 -25.30
CA ASN A 145 0.59 5.90 -25.67
C ASN A 145 1.05 7.21 -25.03
N PRO A 146 2.04 7.18 -24.11
CA PRO A 146 2.60 8.40 -23.56
C PRO A 146 3.43 9.11 -24.65
N ALA A 147 3.55 10.43 -24.56
CA ALA A 147 4.38 11.18 -25.49
C ALA A 147 5.87 10.84 -25.34
N SER A 148 6.28 10.43 -24.14
CA SER A 148 7.60 9.94 -23.79
C SER A 148 7.54 9.08 -22.52
N PHE A 149 8.58 8.28 -22.25
CA PHE A 149 8.64 7.53 -20.99
C PHE A 149 8.71 8.45 -19.77
N ASP A 150 9.32 9.63 -19.91
CA ASP A 150 9.41 10.66 -18.86
C ASP A 150 8.03 11.08 -18.34
N GLU A 151 6.97 11.01 -19.16
CA GLU A 151 5.60 11.32 -18.72
C GLU A 151 5.09 10.31 -17.68
N ILE A 152 5.44 9.03 -17.84
CA ILE A 152 5.10 8.01 -16.85
C ILE A 152 5.91 8.25 -15.58
N ASP A 153 7.18 8.59 -15.73
CA ASP A 153 8.05 8.88 -14.59
C ASP A 153 7.54 10.08 -13.78
N ASP A 154 7.11 11.15 -14.44
CA ASP A 154 6.54 12.34 -13.80
C ASP A 154 5.25 12.00 -13.02
N ILE A 155 4.39 11.14 -13.57
CA ILE A 155 3.16 10.67 -12.89
C ILE A 155 3.49 9.92 -11.60
N PHE A 156 4.49 9.03 -11.64
CA PHE A 156 4.93 8.32 -10.44
C PHE A 156 5.68 9.23 -9.47
N ASP A 157 6.47 10.19 -9.95
CA ASP A 157 7.20 11.14 -9.10
C ASP A 157 6.26 12.11 -8.38
N GLU A 158 5.17 12.55 -9.03
CA GLU A 158 4.14 13.37 -8.39
C GLU A 158 3.56 12.69 -7.13
N ARG A 159 3.42 11.36 -7.17
CA ARG A 159 2.93 10.57 -6.03
C ARG A 159 4.02 10.17 -5.06
N TYR A 160 5.19 9.74 -5.57
CA TYR A 160 6.18 9.02 -4.76
C TYR A 160 7.52 9.75 -4.59
N GLY A 161 7.78 10.82 -5.32
CA GLY A 161 9.05 11.56 -5.26
C GLY A 161 9.39 12.12 -3.87
N ARG A 162 8.37 12.30 -3.03
CA ARG A 162 8.51 12.72 -1.61
C ARG A 162 8.10 11.65 -0.60
N SER A 163 7.75 10.45 -1.06
CA SER A 163 7.33 9.37 -0.16
C SER A 163 8.53 8.77 0.57
N PHE A 164 8.39 8.57 1.88
CA PHE A 164 9.36 7.80 2.67
C PHE A 164 9.23 6.29 2.45
N PHE A 165 8.08 5.84 1.93
CA PHE A 165 7.66 4.45 1.92
C PHE A 165 7.55 3.84 0.52
N MET A 166 7.81 4.63 -0.53
CA MET A 166 7.89 4.18 -1.91
C MET A 166 9.23 4.57 -2.52
N ARG A 167 9.89 3.61 -3.16
CA ARG A 167 11.20 3.82 -3.80
C ARG A 167 11.23 3.24 -5.20
N ARG A 168 11.71 4.02 -6.16
CA ARG A 168 12.03 3.49 -7.48
C ARG A 168 13.36 2.75 -7.43
N GLU A 169 13.45 1.58 -8.06
CA GLU A 169 14.67 0.77 -8.11
C GLU A 169 14.94 0.20 -9.51
N GLU A 170 15.88 0.80 -10.22
CA GLU A 170 16.26 0.46 -11.60
C GLU A 170 17.64 -0.21 -11.70
N GLU A 171 18.49 -0.08 -10.68
CA GLU A 171 19.92 -0.43 -10.77
C GLU A 171 20.23 -1.81 -10.20
N LYS A 172 19.58 -2.16 -9.08
CA LYS A 172 19.89 -3.38 -8.34
C LYS A 172 19.10 -4.57 -8.89
N ALA A 173 19.63 -5.77 -8.61
CA ALA A 173 18.89 -7.00 -8.82
C ALA A 173 17.57 -6.97 -8.04
N TRP A 174 16.48 -7.40 -8.68
CA TRP A 174 15.14 -7.39 -8.09
C TRP A 174 14.96 -8.55 -7.11
N GLU A 175 15.52 -8.41 -5.91
CA GLU A 175 15.62 -9.47 -4.91
C GLU A 175 15.18 -9.02 -3.51
N ARG A 176 14.83 -9.99 -2.66
CA ARG A 176 14.31 -9.78 -1.30
C ARG A 176 15.05 -8.73 -0.45
N PRO A 177 16.41 -8.66 -0.45
CA PRO A 177 17.13 -7.70 0.39
C PRO A 177 16.82 -6.23 0.13
N LEU A 178 16.18 -5.89 -0.99
CA LEU A 178 15.73 -4.52 -1.28
C LEU A 178 14.71 -4.00 -0.24
N VAL A 179 13.88 -4.90 0.29
CA VAL A 179 12.73 -4.53 1.13
C VAL A 179 12.57 -5.37 2.39
N GLU A 180 13.27 -6.51 2.51
CA GLU A 180 13.17 -7.40 3.67
C GLU A 180 13.48 -6.65 4.99
N GLY A 181 12.53 -6.71 5.92
CA GLY A 181 12.58 -5.99 7.20
C GLY A 181 12.58 -4.46 7.08
N LYS A 182 12.14 -3.90 5.94
CA LYS A 182 12.09 -2.45 5.70
C LYS A 182 10.65 -1.93 5.69
N PRO A 183 10.42 -0.67 6.10
CA PRO A 183 9.07 -0.09 6.13
C PRO A 183 8.58 0.37 4.75
N TRP A 184 9.43 0.33 3.72
CA TRP A 184 9.11 0.80 2.37
C TRP A 184 8.83 -0.35 1.40
N ALA A 185 8.12 -0.03 0.33
CA ALA A 185 8.06 -0.83 -0.88
C ALA A 185 9.03 -0.27 -1.94
N CYS A 186 9.45 -1.13 -2.85
CA CYS A 186 10.14 -0.73 -4.07
C CYS A 186 9.24 -0.96 -5.28
N TYR A 187 9.38 -0.14 -6.32
CA TYR A 187 8.76 -0.35 -7.62
C TYR A 187 9.76 -0.19 -8.78
N ARG A 188 9.44 -0.80 -9.92
CA ARG A 188 10.15 -0.69 -11.20
C ARG A 188 9.15 -0.62 -12.35
N LEU A 189 9.47 0.17 -13.37
CA LEU A 189 8.61 0.41 -14.52
C LEU A 189 9.28 -0.08 -15.81
N GLU A 190 8.54 -0.80 -16.63
CA GLU A 190 9.00 -1.26 -17.94
C GLU A 190 7.94 -0.95 -19.00
N LEU A 191 8.27 -0.09 -19.97
CA LEU A 191 7.37 0.29 -21.05
C LEU A 191 7.72 -0.45 -22.35
N THR A 192 6.72 -1.09 -22.95
CA THR A 192 6.78 -1.62 -24.32
C THR A 192 5.87 -0.76 -25.21
N PRO A 193 6.44 0.12 -26.06
CA PRO A 193 5.65 0.94 -26.98
C PRO A 193 4.89 0.11 -28.02
N GLY A 194 3.66 0.51 -28.33
CA GLY A 194 2.87 -0.06 -29.42
C GLY A 194 2.34 1.01 -30.37
N GLU A 195 1.65 0.60 -31.43
CA GLU A 195 1.15 1.53 -32.47
C GLU A 195 0.06 2.47 -31.93
N ASP A 196 -0.98 1.93 -31.29
CA ASP A 196 -2.11 2.71 -30.74
C ASP A 196 -2.08 2.84 -29.21
N THR A 197 -1.48 1.87 -28.52
CA THR A 197 -1.40 1.77 -27.06
C THR A 197 -0.09 1.13 -26.64
N SER A 198 0.40 1.47 -25.46
CA SER A 198 1.59 0.88 -24.88
C SER A 198 1.24 -0.12 -23.80
N LEU A 199 2.15 -1.06 -23.54
CA LEU A 199 2.07 -1.94 -22.38
C LEU A 199 3.06 -1.44 -21.34
N LEU A 200 2.55 -1.14 -20.14
CA LEU A 200 3.35 -0.79 -18.98
C LEU A 200 3.32 -1.98 -18.01
N ALA A 201 4.49 -2.56 -17.79
CA ALA A 201 4.72 -3.54 -16.74
C ALA A 201 5.28 -2.85 -15.50
N ILE A 202 4.72 -3.17 -14.33
CA ILE A 202 5.06 -2.56 -13.05
C ILE A 202 5.36 -3.69 -12.07
N HIS A 203 6.57 -3.69 -11.54
CA HIS A 203 6.97 -4.59 -10.47
C HIS A 203 6.85 -3.83 -9.16
N VAL A 204 6.21 -4.43 -8.15
CA VAL A 204 6.15 -3.86 -6.80
C VAL A 204 6.51 -4.94 -5.80
N MET A 205 7.33 -4.60 -4.80
CA MET A 205 7.75 -5.54 -3.77
C MET A 205 7.83 -4.86 -2.41
N ALA A 206 7.39 -5.54 -1.35
CA ALA A 206 7.49 -5.04 0.02
C ALA A 206 7.54 -6.19 1.03
N ASP A 207 8.01 -5.89 2.25
CA ASP A 207 7.90 -6.80 3.38
C ASP A 207 6.47 -6.77 3.97
N ILE A 208 5.95 -7.93 4.38
CA ILE A 208 4.65 -8.05 5.03
C ILE A 208 4.61 -7.35 6.39
N HIS A 209 5.74 -7.26 7.09
CA HIS A 209 5.89 -6.51 8.33
C HIS A 209 6.18 -5.02 8.10
N GLY A 210 6.45 -4.64 6.85
CA GLY A 210 6.63 -3.27 6.40
C GLY A 210 5.42 -2.77 5.64
N LYS A 211 5.67 -2.28 4.42
CA LYS A 211 4.68 -1.55 3.63
C LYS A 211 3.47 -2.39 3.18
N ALA A 212 3.63 -3.71 3.04
CA ALA A 212 2.54 -4.59 2.63
C ALA A 212 1.66 -5.08 3.78
N GLY A 213 1.96 -4.74 5.04
CA GLY A 213 1.14 -5.18 6.16
C GLY A 213 1.34 -4.31 7.40
N GLU A 214 2.01 -4.80 8.43
CA GLU A 214 1.97 -4.17 9.76
C GLU A 214 2.45 -2.71 9.78
N GLY A 215 3.48 -2.37 9.01
CA GLY A 215 3.95 -0.99 8.89
C GLY A 215 2.90 -0.04 8.31
N GLN A 216 2.04 -0.52 7.43
CA GLN A 216 0.94 0.28 6.86
C GLN A 216 -0.11 0.64 7.93
N PHE A 217 -0.40 -0.24 8.89
CA PHE A 217 -1.31 0.07 9.99
C PHE A 217 -0.76 1.18 10.89
N ILE A 218 0.53 1.11 11.24
CA ILE A 218 1.21 2.16 12.00
C ILE A 218 1.19 3.47 11.23
N HIS A 219 1.49 3.44 9.93
CA HIS A 219 1.46 4.61 9.07
C HIS A 219 0.07 5.27 9.06
N THR A 220 -1.00 4.47 8.87
CA THR A 220 -2.37 4.98 8.94
C THR A 220 -2.71 5.53 10.32
N MET A 221 -2.30 4.87 11.41
CA MET A 221 -2.50 5.38 12.77
C MET A 221 -1.82 6.73 12.98
N ASN A 222 -0.59 6.91 12.47
CA ASN A 222 0.15 8.16 12.57
C ASN A 222 -0.59 9.30 11.89
N VAL A 223 -1.04 9.10 10.64
CA VAL A 223 -1.86 10.07 9.92
C VAL A 223 -3.14 10.40 10.69
N MET A 224 -3.86 9.36 11.15
CA MET A 224 -5.07 9.55 11.94
C MET A 224 -4.81 10.39 13.20
N CYS A 225 -3.68 10.19 13.89
CA CYS A 225 -3.30 10.93 15.09
C CYS A 225 -2.70 12.32 14.82
N GLY A 226 -2.39 12.66 13.56
CA GLY A 226 -1.63 13.86 13.22
C GLY A 226 -0.17 13.82 13.68
N PHE A 227 0.40 12.63 13.81
CA PHE A 227 1.83 12.43 14.07
C PHE A 227 2.64 12.55 12.79
N GLU A 228 3.97 12.60 12.93
CA GLU A 228 4.85 12.40 11.79
C GLU A 228 4.61 11.01 11.17
N GLU A 229 4.46 10.94 9.86
CA GLU A 229 4.13 9.71 9.12
C GLU A 229 5.14 8.58 9.36
N SER A 230 6.41 8.93 9.51
CA SER A 230 7.55 8.00 9.70
C SER A 230 7.67 7.44 11.13
N LEU A 231 6.91 7.99 12.09
CA LEU A 231 7.12 7.73 13.51
C LEU A 231 6.91 6.26 13.88
N GLY A 232 7.89 5.65 14.55
CA GLY A 232 7.83 4.24 14.94
C GLY A 232 7.98 3.23 13.79
N LEU A 233 8.38 3.68 12.59
CA LEU A 233 8.61 2.83 11.41
C LEU A 233 10.08 2.78 10.97
N VAL A 234 11.00 3.32 11.76
CA VAL A 234 12.45 3.43 11.46
C VAL A 234 13.30 2.42 12.22
#